data_AF-A0A4U6LYG0-F1
#
_entry.id   AF-A0A4U6LYG0-F1
#
_cell.length_a   1.000
_cell.length_b   1.000
_cell.length_c   1.000
_cell.angle_alpha   90.00
_cell.angle_beta   90.00
_cell.angle_gamma   90.00
#
_symmetry.space_group_name_H-M   'P 1'
#
loop_
_entity.id
_entity.type
_entity.pdbx_description
1 polymer ?
#
loop_
_entity_poly.entity_id
_entity_poly.type
_entity_poly.pdbx_seq_one_letter_code
_entity_poly.pdbx_strand_id
1 'polypeptide(L)'
;MKMFIATRPAEVDGHFVKVVLDFTPPGTPESTEVKNVHEARVFINDYIARNVKEGHKALIVRKDGRAFAGFDTFYKSLPLAVDATTRL
;
A
#
# COMPACT_ATOMS: atom_id res chain seq x y z
N MET A 1 8.21 -5.56 -13.18
CA MET A 1 7.20 -4.48 -13.02
C MET A 1 7.73 -3.53 -11.97
N LYS A 2 7.57 -2.21 -12.14
CA LYS A 2 7.92 -1.27 -11.08
C LYS A 2 6.69 -0.96 -10.23
N MET A 3 6.81 -1.07 -8.92
CA MET A 3 5.73 -0.85 -7.97
C MET A 3 6.04 0.38 -7.12
N PHE A 4 5.04 1.23 -6.93
CA PHE A 4 5.11 2.45 -6.11
C PHE A 4 4.16 2.32 -4.94
N ILE A 5 4.61 2.71 -3.76
CA ILE A 5 3.85 2.62 -2.52
C ILE A 5 3.93 3.91 -1.72
N ALA A 6 2.82 4.27 -1.11
CA ALA A 6 2.72 5.39 -0.18
C ALA A 6 1.62 5.13 0.85
N THR A 7 1.70 5.80 1.99
CA THR A 7 0.65 5.82 3.01
C THR A 7 0.17 7.23 3.32
N ARG A 8 -1.12 7.37 3.67
CA ARG A 8 -1.76 8.65 4.07
C ARG A 8 -2.55 8.47 5.35
N PRO A 9 -2.73 9.50 6.21
CA PRO A 9 -3.70 9.43 7.30
C PRO A 9 -5.06 8.93 6.79
N ALA A 10 -5.66 7.96 7.49
CA ALA A 10 -7.00 7.48 7.22
C ALA A 10 -7.83 7.51 8.51
N GLU A 11 -9.07 7.97 8.40
CA GLU A 11 -10.06 7.81 9.45
C GLU A 11 -10.78 6.48 9.25
N VAL A 12 -10.72 5.63 10.27
CA VAL A 12 -11.40 4.33 10.31
C VAL A 12 -12.39 4.41 11.46
N ASP A 13 -13.69 4.39 11.12
CA ASP A 13 -14.78 4.36 12.10
C ASP A 13 -15.68 3.15 11.79
N GLY A 14 -15.59 2.11 12.64
CA GLY A 14 -16.28 0.84 12.43
C GLY A 14 -15.96 0.20 11.08
N HIS A 15 -16.93 0.18 10.16
CA HIS A 15 -16.78 -0.37 8.80
C HIS A 15 -16.47 0.69 7.73
N PHE A 16 -16.45 1.98 8.09
CA PHE A 16 -16.24 3.05 7.14
C PHE A 16 -14.78 3.51 7.16
N VAL A 17 -14.10 3.35 6.02
CA VAL A 17 -12.78 3.92 5.80
C VAL A 17 -12.97 5.14 4.90
N LYS A 18 -12.85 6.34 5.45
CA LYS A 18 -12.89 7.57 4.65
C LYS A 18 -11.50 7.81 4.06
N VAL A 19 -11.29 7.33 2.84
CA VAL A 19 -10.06 7.57 2.08
C VAL A 19 -10.30 8.75 1.14
N VAL A 20 -9.84 9.95 1.52
CA VAL A 20 -9.72 11.04 0.56
C VAL A 20 -8.48 10.76 -0.29
N LEU A 21 -8.69 10.14 -1.46
CA LEU A 21 -7.64 9.92 -2.47
C LEU A 21 -7.32 11.26 -3.15
N ASP A 22 -6.66 12.16 -2.44
CA ASP A 22 -6.01 13.30 -3.07
C ASP A 22 -4.58 12.90 -3.45
N PHE A 23 -4.24 13.03 -4.73
CA PHE A 23 -2.88 12.78 -5.21
C PHE A 23 -1.92 13.94 -4.90
N THR A 24 -2.30 14.82 -3.98
CA THR A 24 -1.58 16.05 -3.62
C THR A 24 -1.89 16.43 -2.17
N PRO A 25 -0.94 16.90 -1.33
CA PRO A 25 0.52 17.07 -1.53
C PRO A 25 1.35 15.90 -0.95
N PRO A 26 2.56 15.61 -1.40
CA PRO A 26 3.27 14.32 -1.27
C PRO A 26 3.70 13.89 0.14
N GLY A 27 3.68 12.58 0.41
CA GLY A 27 4.80 11.91 1.08
C GLY A 27 5.62 11.20 -0.01
N THR A 28 6.94 11.10 0.12
CA THR A 28 7.80 10.53 -0.95
C THR A 28 7.37 9.09 -1.23
N PRO A 29 6.77 8.79 -2.40
CA PRO A 29 6.42 7.42 -2.73
C PRO A 29 7.72 6.64 -2.90
N GLU A 30 7.80 5.49 -2.23
CA GLU A 30 8.91 4.57 -2.44
C GLU A 30 8.58 3.65 -3.62
N SER A 31 9.60 3.26 -4.36
CA SER A 31 9.41 2.39 -5.52
C SER A 31 10.47 1.31 -5.59
N THR A 32 10.09 0.12 -6.03
CA THR A 32 11.03 -0.98 -6.31
C THR A 32 10.56 -1.80 -7.51
N GLU A 33 11.48 -2.58 -8.08
CA GLU A 33 11.12 -3.61 -9.04
C GLU A 33 10.67 -4.87 -8.30
N VAL A 34 9.52 -5.40 -8.71
CA VAL A 34 8.97 -6.65 -8.20
C VAL A 34 8.64 -7.59 -9.35
N LYS A 35 8.90 -8.87 -9.13
CA LYS A 35 8.75 -9.96 -10.12
C LYS A 35 7.61 -10.90 -9.78
N ASN A 36 7.16 -10.93 -8.54
CA ASN A 36 6.11 -11.82 -8.05
C ASN A 36 5.38 -11.24 -6.83
N VAL A 37 4.33 -11.94 -6.38
CA VAL A 37 3.51 -11.53 -5.21
C VAL A 37 4.33 -11.49 -3.93
N HIS A 38 5.28 -12.41 -3.75
CA HIS A 38 6.08 -12.48 -2.54
C HIS A 38 6.96 -11.24 -2.37
N GLU A 39 7.70 -10.85 -3.41
CA GLU A 39 8.50 -9.61 -3.43
C GLU A 39 7.64 -8.37 -3.19
N ALA A 40 6.44 -8.31 -3.80
CA ALA A 40 5.51 -7.22 -3.58
C ALA A 40 5.02 -7.14 -2.12
N ARG A 41 4.69 -8.27 -1.49
CA ARG A 41 4.28 -8.32 -0.08
C ARG A 41 5.40 -7.89 0.86
N VAL A 42 6.61 -8.40 0.66
CA VAL A 42 7.79 -8.01 1.45
C VAL A 42 8.00 -6.50 1.36
N PHE A 43 7.99 -5.95 0.14
CA PHE A 43 8.16 -4.52 -0.06
C PHE A 43 7.09 -3.66 0.67
N ILE A 44 5.82 -4.06 0.59
CA ILE A 44 4.75 -3.33 1.28
C ILE A 44 4.88 -3.47 2.81
N ASN A 45 5.13 -4.69 3.32
CA ASN A 45 5.27 -4.93 4.77
C ASN A 45 6.44 -4.12 5.35
N ASP A 46 7.58 -4.08 4.66
CA ASP A 46 8.75 -3.30 5.08
C ASP A 46 8.46 -1.79 5.10
N TYR A 47 7.69 -1.30 4.14
CA TYR A 47 7.28 0.10 4.10
C TYR A 47 6.29 0.44 5.22
N ILE A 48 5.30 -0.42 5.47
CA ILE A 48 4.34 -0.25 6.56
C ILE A 48 5.10 -0.21 7.90
N ALA A 49 5.99 -1.16 8.14
CA ALA A 49 6.76 -1.23 9.39
C ALA A 49 7.60 0.03 9.66
N ARG A 50 8.13 0.68 8.62
CA ARG A 50 8.94 1.91 8.75
C ARG A 50 8.09 3.17 8.90
N ASN A 51 6.95 3.25 8.20
CA ASN A 51 6.21 4.50 8.01
C ASN A 51 4.88 4.57 8.78
N VAL A 52 4.35 3.45 9.27
CA VAL A 52 3.06 3.38 9.97
C VAL A 52 3.30 3.01 11.43
N LYS A 53 3.39 4.03 12.30
CA LYS A 53 3.64 3.86 13.74
C LYS A 53 2.38 3.99 14.59
N GLU A 54 1.47 4.88 14.20
CA GLU A 54 0.25 5.20 14.96
C GLU A 54 -0.91 5.47 14.02
N GLY A 55 -2.11 5.06 14.47
CA GLY A 55 -3.36 5.19 13.75
C GLY A 55 -3.43 4.37 12.47
N HIS A 56 -4.55 4.51 11.77
CA HIS A 56 -4.73 3.90 10.46
C HIS A 56 -4.21 4.81 9.35
N LYS A 57 -3.66 4.19 8.32
CA LYS A 57 -3.19 4.85 7.10
C LYS A 57 -3.78 4.19 5.87
N ALA A 58 -4.22 4.98 4.90
CA ALA A 58 -4.64 4.45 3.60
C ALA A 58 -3.41 3.93 2.86
N LEU A 59 -3.48 2.70 2.34
CA LEU A 59 -2.41 2.09 1.54
C LEU A 59 -2.64 2.41 0.07
N ILE A 60 -1.68 3.11 -0.55
CA ILE A 60 -1.75 3.48 -1.95
C ILE A 60 -0.68 2.68 -2.70
N VAL A 61 -1.13 1.83 -3.62
CA VAL A 61 -0.26 1.04 -4.49
C VAL A 61 -0.53 1.42 -5.94
N ARG A 62 0.55 1.69 -6.69
CA ARG A 62 0.52 1.87 -8.14
C ARG A 62 1.54 0.95 -8.81
N LYS A 63 1.25 0.54 -10.04
CA LYS A 63 2.20 -0.21 -10.88
C LYS A 63 2.56 0.57 -12.12
N ASP A 64 3.76 0.33 -12.60
CA ASP A 64 4.25 0.75 -13.91
C ASP A 64 4.83 -0.45 -14.68
N GLY A 65 4.54 -0.47 -15.97
CA GLY A 65 4.85 -1.57 -16.89
C GLY A 65 3.92 -2.80 -16.79
N ARG A 66 4.38 -3.89 -17.41
CA ARG A 66 3.64 -5.16 -17.48
C ARG A 66 3.62 -5.86 -16.12
N ALA A 67 2.42 -6.22 -15.68
CA ALA A 67 2.22 -6.92 -14.41
C ALA A 67 2.67 -8.38 -14.49
N PHE A 68 3.13 -8.92 -13.36
CA PHE A 68 3.35 -10.36 -13.21
C PHE A 68 2.00 -11.10 -13.07
N ALA A 69 2.00 -12.41 -13.33
CA ALA A 69 0.80 -13.23 -13.22
C ALA A 69 0.26 -13.24 -11.77
N GLY A 70 -1.02 -12.92 -11.59
CA GLY A 70 -1.67 -12.86 -10.27
C GLY A 70 -1.56 -11.50 -9.55
N PHE A 71 -0.95 -10.48 -10.16
CA PHE A 71 -0.89 -9.13 -9.58
C PHE A 71 -2.29 -8.56 -9.30
N ASP A 72 -3.23 -8.67 -10.24
CA ASP A 72 -4.55 -8.04 -10.08
C ASP A 72 -5.34 -8.65 -8.93
N THR A 73 -5.26 -9.97 -8.74
CA THR A 73 -5.86 -10.67 -7.59
C THR A 73 -5.21 -10.22 -6.29
N PHE A 74 -3.87 -10.13 -6.27
CA PHE A 74 -3.14 -9.63 -5.11
C PHE A 74 -3.53 -8.19 -4.77
N TYR A 75 -3.56 -7.29 -5.77
CA TYR A 75 -3.91 -5.89 -5.60
C TYR A 75 -5.32 -5.71 -5.02
N LYS A 76 -6.30 -6.48 -5.52
CA LYS A 76 -7.68 -6.47 -4.99
C LYS A 76 -7.82 -7.04 -3.58
N SER A 77 -6.87 -7.87 -3.15
CA SER A 77 -6.84 -8.42 -1.78
C SER A 77 -6.21 -7.48 -0.76
N LEU A 78 -5.57 -6.39 -1.20
CA LEU A 78 -4.94 -5.44 -0.30
C LEU A 78 -6.00 -4.71 0.53
N PRO A 79 -5.74 -4.50 1.84
CA PRO A 79 -6.64 -3.72 2.68
C PRO A 79 -6.59 -2.25 2.27
N LEU A 80 -7.73 -1.57 2.37
CA LEU A 80 -7.84 -0.14 2.07
C LEU A 80 -7.10 0.73 3.09
N ALA A 81 -7.00 0.26 4.33
CA ALA A 81 -6.26 0.89 5.42
C ALA A 81 -5.37 -0.11 6.14
N VAL A 82 -4.23 0.38 6.63
CA VAL A 82 -3.20 -0.39 7.34
C VAL A 82 -2.81 0.35 8.61
N ASP A 83 -2.36 -0.39 9.61
CA ASP A 83 -1.79 0.10 10.87
C ASP A 83 -0.43 -0.58 11.13
N ALA A 84 0.20 -0.25 12.26
CA ALA A 84 1.51 -0.80 12.64
C ALA A 84 1.53 -2.34 12.77
N THR A 85 0.37 -2.95 13.02
CA THR A 85 0.19 -4.40 13.20
C THR A 85 -0.12 -5.13 11.89
N THR A 86 -0.45 -4.41 10.83
CA THR A 86 -0.84 -5.00 9.55
C THR A 86 0.28 -5.82 8.93
N ARG A 87 -0.02 -7.06 8.52
CA ARG A 87 0.88 -7.96 7.80
C ARG A 87 0.14 -8.60 6.61
N LEU A 88 0.72 -8.50 5.42
CA LEU A 88 0.19 -8.99 4.14
C LEU A 88 0.81 -10.33 3.70
#